data_AF-A0A952EKD3-F1
#
_entry.id   AF-A0A952EKD3-F1
#
_cell.length_a   1.000
_cell.length_b   1.000
_cell.length_c   1.000
_cell.angle_alpha   90.00
_cell.angle_beta   90.00
_cell.angle_gamma   90.00
#
_symmetry.space_group_name_H-M   'P 1'
#
loop_
_entity.id
_entity.type
_entity.pdbx_description
1 polymer ?
#
loop_
_entity_poly.entity_id
_entity_poly.type
_entity_poly.pdbx_seq_one_letter_code
_entity_poly.pdbx_strand_id
1 'polypeptide(L)'
;MLKKIYLFGFLFVALCAVNAQNNPLILKFFVSDAADAKIRLNTQGTYAYTYVKTNNASITGSGSGVSGLTEITVPSIGTYNVSITPTGIFRFNGGPDIDKIVELTQWGQINWNTNLAGMFAGYANIQITATDIPDFSGVTNLNSFFSGCTNLSIVNNINNWNVSSVTDMSSLFYNAKAFNKPIGNWNTTNVTNMNRMFFYADAFNQDISSWNVANVTDMSYMFNRAKAFNQNINSWNVSNVQNMSMMFEASQAFNQPLNNWNTSNVTNMSQMFMYPSFNQDISSWDVSNVTNMSMMFWSNSSFNKSLGSWTLSPLVNLTEIFGYSGLDCGNYGATLKGWADNPNSPLGRLVGAVGRSFGNGGQIYRNQLINSKGWTFVGDSYSPGCLEPFLAVEDLTSGKTKLTLYPNPAAETVFIKSEQRTKSVQLIDASGKIVLNAAQTNQISVHHLPAGVYFVKVTLADGSESTHKLIKK
;
A
#
# COMPACT_ATOMS: atom_id res chain seq x y z
N MET A 1 -41.41 63.19 35.13
CA MET A 1 -40.35 63.91 34.38
C MET A 1 -39.41 62.88 33.77
N LEU A 2 -38.93 63.19 32.56
CA LEU A 2 -38.27 62.30 31.60
C LEU A 2 -36.96 61.64 32.04
N LYS A 3 -36.73 60.46 31.45
CA LYS A 3 -35.52 59.63 31.34
C LYS A 3 -34.26 60.42 30.91
N LYS A 4 -33.08 59.95 31.33
CA LYS A 4 -31.87 59.92 30.50
C LYS A 4 -31.17 58.56 30.65
N ILE A 5 -31.31 57.74 29.61
CA ILE A 5 -30.51 56.55 29.32
C ILE A 5 -29.40 57.02 28.38
N TYR A 6 -28.14 56.78 28.72
CA TYR A 6 -27.02 57.03 27.82
C TYR A 6 -26.86 55.81 26.90
N LEU A 7 -27.30 55.97 25.65
CA LEU A 7 -27.06 55.02 24.56
C LEU A 7 -25.75 55.43 23.89
N PHE A 8 -24.68 54.65 24.05
CA PHE A 8 -23.47 54.77 23.23
C PHE A 8 -23.79 54.21 21.84
N GLY A 9 -24.24 55.10 20.94
CA GLY A 9 -24.37 54.79 19.52
C GLY A 9 -22.99 54.83 18.86
N PHE A 10 -22.47 53.67 18.48
CA PHE A 10 -21.41 53.62 17.46
C PHE A 10 -22.04 54.00 16.12
N LEU A 11 -21.67 55.18 15.63
CA LEU A 11 -22.03 55.66 14.31
C LEU A 11 -21.25 54.84 13.27
N PHE A 12 -21.91 53.84 12.69
CA PHE A 12 -21.43 53.17 11.48
C PHE A 12 -21.67 54.13 10.30
N VAL A 13 -20.63 54.89 9.92
CA VAL A 13 -20.64 55.60 8.64
C VAL A 13 -20.36 54.56 7.57
N ALA A 14 -21.42 54.05 6.95
CA ALA A 14 -21.34 53.31 5.71
C ALA A 14 -20.93 54.29 4.60
N LEU A 15 -19.63 54.36 4.32
CA LEU A 15 -19.14 54.92 3.07
C LEU A 15 -19.13 53.79 2.04
N CYS A 16 -20.16 53.76 1.19
CA CYS A 16 -20.09 53.04 -0.07
C CYS A 16 -19.02 53.70 -0.95
N ALA A 17 -17.82 53.15 -0.94
CA ALA A 17 -16.87 53.29 -2.03
C ALA A 17 -16.57 51.88 -2.54
N VAL A 18 -16.95 51.62 -3.80
CA VAL A 18 -16.54 50.42 -4.54
C VAL A 18 -15.02 50.44 -4.64
N ASN A 19 -14.37 49.61 -3.85
CA ASN A 19 -13.04 49.09 -4.11
C ASN A 19 -13.04 47.66 -3.57
N ALA A 20 -12.92 46.67 -4.46
CA ALA A 20 -12.63 45.31 -4.06
C ALA A 20 -11.24 45.32 -3.39
N GLN A 21 -11.21 45.49 -2.08
CA GLN A 21 -9.98 45.45 -1.31
C GLN A 21 -9.63 43.97 -1.14
N ASN A 22 -8.81 43.44 -2.05
CA ASN A 22 -8.35 42.05 -1.99
C ASN A 22 -7.77 41.76 -0.60
N ASN A 23 -8.41 40.87 0.17
CA ASN A 23 -7.91 40.47 1.48
C ASN A 23 -6.49 39.90 1.33
N PRO A 24 -5.48 40.43 2.04
CA PRO A 24 -4.09 40.03 1.84
C PRO A 24 -3.82 38.63 2.39
N LEU A 25 -2.78 37.98 1.88
CA LEU A 25 -2.14 36.84 2.53
C LEU A 25 -1.35 37.35 3.75
N ILE A 26 -1.52 36.75 4.93
CA ILE A 26 -0.84 37.20 6.16
C ILE A 26 -0.05 36.07 6.81
N LEU A 27 1.27 36.28 6.91
CA LEU A 27 2.24 35.37 7.50
C LEU A 27 2.93 36.01 8.71
N LYS A 28 3.33 35.19 9.69
CA LYS A 28 4.25 35.61 10.76
C LYS A 28 5.67 35.16 10.48
N PHE A 29 6.58 36.12 10.52
CA PHE A 29 8.02 35.90 10.42
C PHE A 29 8.67 36.13 11.77
N PHE A 30 9.49 35.19 12.22
CA PHE A 30 10.36 35.34 13.38
C PHE A 30 11.79 35.65 12.92
N VAL A 31 12.23 36.88 13.15
CA VAL A 31 13.60 37.34 12.84
C VAL A 31 14.41 37.30 14.14
N SER A 32 15.35 36.37 14.25
CA SER A 32 16.11 36.15 15.49
C SER A 32 17.54 36.72 15.48
N ASP A 33 18.12 36.95 14.30
CA ASP A 33 19.49 37.45 14.15
C ASP A 33 19.49 38.95 13.91
N ALA A 34 20.15 39.71 14.79
CA ALA A 34 20.27 41.16 14.65
C ALA A 34 21.26 41.56 13.55
N ALA A 35 22.25 40.71 13.23
CA ALA A 35 23.17 40.93 12.12
C ALA A 35 22.49 40.72 10.76
N ASP A 36 21.43 39.91 10.73
CA ASP A 36 20.57 39.65 9.57
C ASP A 36 19.10 39.99 9.85
N ALA A 37 18.85 41.24 10.24
CA ALA A 37 17.51 41.76 10.52
C ALA A 37 16.69 41.97 9.22
N LYS A 38 16.49 40.88 8.47
CA LYS A 38 15.81 40.86 7.17
C LYS A 38 14.74 39.77 7.12
N ILE A 39 13.67 40.10 6.40
CA ILE A 39 12.65 39.16 5.91
C ILE A 39 12.85 39.02 4.41
N ARG A 40 12.96 37.79 3.92
CA ARG A 40 13.19 37.49 2.51
C ARG A 40 12.02 36.70 1.93
N LEU A 41 11.43 37.24 0.87
CA LEU A 41 10.33 36.63 0.16
C LEU A 41 10.82 36.23 -1.23
N ASN A 42 10.81 34.92 -1.53
CA ASN A 42 11.07 34.43 -2.88
C ASN A 42 9.75 33.96 -3.50
N THR A 43 9.31 34.68 -4.51
CA THR A 43 7.94 34.59 -5.03
C THR A 43 7.89 34.55 -6.55
N GLN A 44 6.74 34.19 -7.08
CA GLN A 44 6.34 34.50 -8.44
C GLN A 44 5.16 35.47 -8.40
N GLY A 45 5.20 36.50 -9.24
CA GLY A 45 4.16 37.52 -9.33
C GLY A 45 4.60 38.86 -8.75
N THR A 46 3.84 39.90 -9.07
CA THR A 46 4.00 41.24 -8.49
C THR A 46 3.05 41.42 -7.33
N TYR A 47 3.51 42.08 -6.27
CA TYR A 47 2.74 42.26 -5.05
C TYR A 47 3.17 43.53 -4.31
N ALA A 48 2.22 44.09 -3.56
CA ALA A 48 2.51 45.03 -2.49
C ALA A 48 2.66 44.25 -1.17
N TYR A 49 3.43 44.78 -0.24
CA TYR A 49 3.50 44.25 1.11
C TYR A 49 3.47 45.36 2.17
N THR A 50 2.98 45.00 3.35
CA THR A 50 3.17 45.75 4.59
C THR A 50 3.67 44.81 5.67
N TYR A 51 4.44 45.31 6.62
CA TYR A 51 4.78 44.57 7.83
C TYR A 51 4.49 45.39 9.08
N VAL A 52 4.16 44.70 10.18
CA VAL A 52 3.98 45.30 11.51
C VAL A 52 4.59 44.37 12.55
N LYS A 53 5.39 44.90 13.47
CA LYS A 53 5.92 44.12 14.59
C LYS A 53 4.80 43.76 15.57
N THR A 54 4.68 42.48 15.88
CA THR A 54 3.54 41.92 16.66
C THR A 54 3.37 42.53 18.06
N ASN A 55 4.46 42.93 18.71
CA ASN A 55 4.44 43.51 20.05
C ASN A 55 4.65 45.03 20.08
N ASN A 56 4.78 45.68 18.91
CA ASN A 56 4.90 47.12 18.80
C ASN A 56 4.42 47.60 17.42
N ALA A 57 3.16 48.04 17.35
CA ALA A 57 2.54 48.49 16.11
C ALA A 57 3.21 49.73 15.47
N SER A 58 4.02 50.49 16.22
CA SER A 58 4.77 51.62 15.66
C SER A 58 5.94 51.19 14.77
N ILE A 59 6.39 49.94 14.88
CA ILE A 59 7.42 49.37 14.01
C ILE A 59 6.69 48.72 12.83
N THR A 60 6.57 49.48 11.75
CA THR A 60 5.89 49.08 10.53
C THR A 60 6.65 49.57 9.30
N GLY A 61 6.36 48.97 8.15
CA GLY A 61 6.86 49.43 6.86
C GLY A 61 6.03 48.84 5.73
N SER A 62 6.26 49.34 4.53
CA SER A 62 5.57 48.91 3.32
C SER A 62 6.51 48.93 2.12
N GLY A 63 6.13 48.21 1.07
CA GLY A 63 6.86 48.23 -0.19
C GLY A 63 6.16 47.38 -1.24
N SER A 64 6.92 47.04 -2.27
CA SER A 64 6.48 46.17 -3.35
C SER A 64 7.56 45.16 -3.70
N GLY A 65 7.15 44.00 -4.15
CA GLY A 65 8.03 42.98 -4.70
C GLY A 65 7.56 42.53 -6.08
N VAL A 66 8.48 41.88 -6.80
CA VAL A 66 8.24 41.21 -8.08
C VAL A 66 8.75 39.78 -7.98
N SER A 67 8.56 38.99 -9.06
CA SER A 67 9.10 37.64 -9.15
C SER A 67 10.60 37.60 -8.80
N GLY A 68 10.99 36.62 -7.99
CA GLY A 68 12.32 36.47 -7.45
C GLY A 68 12.40 36.87 -5.97
N LEU A 69 13.63 37.14 -5.51
CA LEU A 69 13.95 37.46 -4.13
C LEU A 69 13.70 38.94 -3.84
N THR A 70 12.84 39.22 -2.86
CA THR A 70 12.66 40.55 -2.25
C THR A 70 13.22 40.51 -0.84
N GLU A 71 14.14 41.43 -0.52
CA GLU A 71 14.69 41.59 0.84
C GLU A 71 14.05 42.79 1.54
N ILE A 72 13.46 42.56 2.71
CA ILE A 72 12.81 43.56 3.54
C ILE A 72 13.65 43.74 4.80
N THR A 73 14.30 44.88 4.96
CA THR A 73 15.03 45.20 6.19
C THR A 73 14.04 45.63 7.28
N VAL A 74 14.13 45.01 8.45
CA VAL A 74 13.30 45.35 9.62
C VAL A 74 14.16 46.04 10.70
N PRO A 75 13.61 46.99 11.49
CA PRO A 75 14.43 47.79 12.40
C PRO A 75 15.04 47.05 13.60
N SER A 76 14.55 45.85 13.93
CA SER A 76 15.01 45.07 15.08
C SER A 76 14.60 43.60 14.96
N ILE A 77 15.21 42.72 15.76
CA ILE A 77 14.74 41.33 15.90
C ILE A 77 13.32 41.25 16.50
N GLY A 78 12.64 40.15 16.23
CA GLY A 78 11.31 39.82 16.77
C GLY A 78 10.35 39.26 15.73
N THR A 79 9.08 39.17 16.10
CA THR A 79 8.03 38.62 15.23
C THR A 79 7.27 39.71 14.50
N TYR A 80 7.12 39.54 13.19
CA TYR A 80 6.45 40.47 12.29
C TYR A 80 5.28 39.79 11.57
N ASN A 81 4.13 40.45 11.58
CA ASN A 81 3.04 40.12 10.65
C ASN A 81 3.36 40.77 9.31
N VAL A 82 3.45 39.98 8.24
CA VAL A 82 3.68 40.45 6.88
C VAL A 82 2.42 40.18 6.07
N SER A 83 1.78 41.26 5.60
CA SER A 83 0.62 41.21 4.71
C SER A 83 1.08 41.39 3.28
N ILE A 84 0.64 40.51 2.38
CA ILE A 84 1.03 40.48 0.97
C ILE A 84 -0.24 40.59 0.12
N THR A 85 -0.27 41.56 -0.79
CA THR A 85 -1.38 41.79 -1.73
C THR A 85 -0.86 41.67 -3.16
N PRO A 86 -1.02 40.50 -3.79
CA PRO A 86 -0.63 40.30 -5.18
C PRO A 86 -1.54 41.06 -6.16
N THR A 87 -1.00 41.47 -7.30
CA THR A 87 -1.75 42.11 -8.39
C THR A 87 -2.15 41.13 -9.50
N GLY A 88 -1.79 39.84 -9.38
CA GLY A 88 -2.07 38.80 -10.37
C GLY A 88 -1.78 37.41 -9.80
N ILE A 89 -1.38 36.48 -10.67
CA ILE A 89 -1.01 35.12 -10.28
C ILE A 89 0.14 35.15 -9.28
N PHE A 90 0.01 34.41 -8.17
CA PHE A 90 0.97 34.43 -7.06
C PHE A 90 1.31 33.03 -6.52
N ARG A 91 2.56 32.86 -6.09
CA ARG A 91 3.02 31.74 -5.24
C ARG A 91 4.37 32.06 -4.58
N PHE A 92 4.70 31.36 -3.49
CA PHE A 92 6.09 31.26 -3.01
C PHE A 92 6.84 30.18 -3.78
N ASN A 93 8.17 30.33 -3.88
CA ASN A 93 9.07 29.37 -4.52
C ASN A 93 9.96 28.62 -3.51
N GLY A 94 9.67 28.69 -2.21
CA GLY A 94 10.64 28.39 -1.15
C GLY A 94 11.77 29.43 -1.11
N GLY A 95 12.54 29.53 -0.04
CA GLY A 95 13.55 30.58 0.06
C GLY A 95 14.48 30.51 1.27
N PRO A 96 15.42 31.46 1.39
CA PRO A 96 16.43 31.44 2.46
C PRO A 96 15.84 31.59 3.87
N ASP A 97 14.63 32.10 3.99
CA ASP A 97 13.96 32.38 5.26
C ASP A 97 12.84 31.36 5.58
N ILE A 98 12.89 30.14 5.03
CA ILE A 98 11.87 29.09 5.32
C ILE A 98 11.69 28.83 6.83
N ASP A 99 12.78 28.90 7.60
CA ASP A 99 12.75 28.71 9.07
C ASP A 99 12.20 29.92 9.82
N LYS A 100 12.15 31.10 9.18
CA LYS A 100 11.60 32.31 9.78
C LYS A 100 10.07 32.35 9.69
N ILE A 101 9.45 31.69 8.70
CA ILE A 101 7.98 31.64 8.60
C ILE A 101 7.45 30.60 9.57
N VAL A 102 6.78 31.07 10.62
CA VAL A 102 6.28 30.21 11.72
C VAL A 102 4.76 30.04 11.68
N GLU A 103 4.02 30.94 11.02
CA GLU A 103 2.57 30.91 11.03
C GLU A 103 1.95 31.51 9.75
N LEU A 104 0.93 30.88 9.19
CA LEU A 104 0.02 31.44 8.21
C LEU A 104 -1.33 31.72 8.89
N THR A 105 -1.65 33.01 8.98
CA THR A 105 -2.81 33.50 9.77
C THR A 105 -4.00 33.91 8.92
N GLN A 106 -3.79 34.13 7.62
CA GLN A 106 -4.86 34.43 6.66
C GLN A 106 -4.39 34.02 5.27
N TRP A 107 -5.20 33.27 4.52
CA TRP A 107 -4.91 32.92 3.12
C TRP A 107 -5.14 34.09 2.18
N GLY A 108 -6.18 34.88 2.43
CA GLY A 108 -6.57 36.01 1.61
C GLY A 108 -7.28 35.62 0.31
N GLN A 109 -7.66 36.63 -0.46
CA GLN A 109 -8.24 36.48 -1.79
C GLN A 109 -7.12 36.54 -2.83
N ILE A 110 -6.43 35.41 -2.99
CA ILE A 110 -5.24 35.30 -3.85
C ILE A 110 -5.58 34.51 -5.10
N ASN A 111 -5.21 35.04 -6.26
CA ASN A 111 -5.21 34.27 -7.50
C ASN A 111 -3.98 33.35 -7.50
N TRP A 112 -4.14 32.13 -6.99
CA TRP A 112 -3.05 31.18 -6.84
C TRP A 112 -2.56 30.66 -8.20
N ASN A 113 -1.25 30.44 -8.30
CA ASN A 113 -0.69 29.70 -9.42
C ASN A 113 -1.27 28.28 -9.48
N THR A 114 -1.57 27.77 -10.68
CA THR A 114 -2.09 26.41 -10.88
C THR A 114 -1.13 25.34 -10.38
N ASN A 115 0.16 25.64 -10.35
CA ASN A 115 1.20 24.83 -9.76
C ASN A 115 1.67 25.45 -8.43
N LEU A 116 1.32 24.83 -7.31
CA LEU A 116 1.81 25.19 -5.98
C LEU A 116 2.84 24.20 -5.44
N ALA A 117 3.45 23.38 -6.31
CA ALA A 117 4.41 22.38 -5.90
C ALA A 117 5.54 22.99 -5.04
N GLY A 118 5.77 22.38 -3.89
CA GLY A 118 6.81 22.74 -2.93
C GLY A 118 6.64 24.10 -2.24
N MET A 119 5.48 24.75 -2.33
CA MET A 119 5.30 26.12 -1.82
C MET A 119 5.68 26.30 -0.34
N PHE A 120 5.36 25.32 0.52
CA PHE A 120 5.78 25.27 1.92
C PHE A 120 6.72 24.09 2.21
N ALA A 121 7.46 23.60 1.21
CA ALA A 121 8.43 22.54 1.45
C ALA A 121 9.59 23.01 2.35
N GLY A 122 9.89 22.24 3.40
CA GLY A 122 10.98 22.48 4.35
C GLY A 122 10.62 23.41 5.52
N TYR A 123 9.40 23.95 5.56
CA TYR A 123 8.96 24.88 6.60
C TYR A 123 8.65 24.12 7.91
N ALA A 124 9.70 23.62 8.56
CA ALA A 124 9.62 22.63 9.63
C ALA A 124 8.65 23.01 10.76
N ASN A 125 8.53 24.31 11.07
CA ASN A 125 7.79 24.83 12.21
C ASN A 125 6.45 25.51 11.86
N ILE A 126 6.08 25.61 10.59
CA ILE A 126 4.90 26.38 10.17
C ILE A 126 3.61 25.82 10.77
N GLN A 127 2.75 26.70 11.29
CA GLN A 127 1.38 26.40 11.67
C GLN A 127 0.40 27.19 10.79
N ILE A 128 -0.71 26.60 10.41
CA ILE A 128 -1.74 27.28 9.61
C ILE A 128 -2.96 27.52 10.50
N THR A 129 -2.96 28.66 11.19
CA THR A 129 -4.04 29.09 12.09
C THR A 129 -5.15 29.83 11.35
N ALA A 130 -4.91 30.19 10.08
CA ALA A 130 -5.88 30.80 9.18
C ALA A 130 -7.25 30.12 9.21
N THR A 131 -8.29 30.93 9.38
CA THR A 131 -9.68 30.44 9.44
C THR A 131 -10.44 30.64 8.13
N ASP A 132 -9.95 31.50 7.25
CA ASP A 132 -10.41 31.60 5.87
C ASP A 132 -9.98 30.39 5.04
N ILE A 133 -10.70 30.13 3.96
CA ILE A 133 -10.46 28.99 3.07
C ILE A 133 -9.76 29.52 1.81
N PRO A 134 -8.60 28.96 1.41
CA PRO A 134 -7.95 29.36 0.17
C PRO A 134 -8.77 28.92 -1.04
N ASP A 135 -8.80 29.75 -2.08
CA ASP A 135 -9.39 29.37 -3.37
C ASP A 135 -8.39 28.55 -4.21
N PHE A 136 -8.45 27.23 -4.07
CA PHE A 136 -7.64 26.29 -4.85
C PHE A 136 -8.40 25.68 -6.04
N SER A 137 -9.53 26.25 -6.47
CA SER A 137 -10.32 25.67 -7.56
C SER A 137 -9.55 25.58 -8.89
N GLY A 138 -8.53 26.42 -9.09
CA GLY A 138 -7.64 26.39 -10.26
C GLY A 138 -6.33 25.62 -10.07
N VAL A 139 -6.05 25.12 -8.85
CA VAL A 139 -4.78 24.45 -8.56
C VAL A 139 -4.82 23.00 -9.04
N THR A 140 -3.82 22.62 -9.84
CA THR A 140 -3.69 21.26 -10.40
C THR A 140 -2.54 20.48 -9.78
N ASN A 141 -1.55 21.14 -9.20
CA ASN A 141 -0.35 20.49 -8.65
C ASN A 141 -0.07 20.96 -7.22
N LEU A 142 -0.19 20.02 -6.26
CA LEU A 142 0.17 20.19 -4.85
C LEU A 142 1.37 19.31 -4.45
N ASN A 143 2.16 18.83 -5.41
CA ASN A 143 3.35 18.02 -5.13
C ASN A 143 4.20 18.67 -4.02
N SER A 144 4.56 17.91 -2.99
CA SER A 144 5.44 18.37 -1.92
C SER A 144 4.98 19.63 -1.17
N PHE A 145 3.71 20.04 -1.25
CA PHE A 145 3.26 21.33 -0.71
C PHE A 145 3.63 21.55 0.77
N PHE A 146 3.49 20.52 1.61
CA PHE A 146 3.88 20.51 3.03
C PHE A 146 5.03 19.53 3.33
N SER A 147 5.80 19.15 2.31
CA SER A 147 6.95 18.26 2.47
C SER A 147 7.94 18.82 3.49
N GLY A 148 8.34 18.03 4.49
CA GLY A 148 9.29 18.45 5.51
C GLY A 148 8.74 19.42 6.57
N CYS A 149 7.43 19.71 6.59
CA CYS A 149 6.80 20.47 7.67
C CYS A 149 6.64 19.59 8.92
N THR A 150 7.75 19.21 9.55
CA THR A 150 7.83 18.18 10.58
C THR A 150 6.95 18.44 11.80
N ASN A 151 6.76 19.71 12.19
CA ASN A 151 5.96 20.13 13.34
C ASN A 151 4.56 20.67 12.95
N LEU A 152 4.10 20.45 11.70
CA LEU A 152 2.78 20.90 11.23
C LEU A 152 1.65 20.19 11.98
N SER A 153 1.15 20.83 13.02
CA SER A 153 0.15 20.26 13.94
C SER A 153 -1.14 21.05 13.98
N ILE A 154 -1.20 22.20 13.30
CA ILE A 154 -2.39 23.04 13.16
C ILE A 154 -2.57 23.37 11.68
N VAL A 155 -3.70 22.96 11.11
CA VAL A 155 -4.21 23.42 9.82
C VAL A 155 -5.72 23.58 9.93
N ASN A 156 -6.13 24.79 10.28
CA ASN A 156 -7.55 25.10 10.46
C ASN A 156 -8.29 24.97 9.12
N ASN A 157 -9.50 24.41 9.16
CA ASN A 157 -10.41 24.26 8.02
C ASN A 157 -9.84 23.51 6.80
N ILE A 158 -8.75 22.74 6.94
CA ILE A 158 -8.13 22.00 5.83
C ILE A 158 -9.11 21.04 5.12
N ASN A 159 -10.04 20.45 5.86
CA ASN A 159 -11.06 19.55 5.31
C ASN A 159 -12.02 20.23 4.31
N ASN A 160 -12.08 21.57 4.32
CA ASN A 160 -12.96 22.37 3.46
C ASN A 160 -12.24 22.94 2.23
N TRP A 161 -10.95 22.62 2.03
CA TRP A 161 -10.21 23.11 0.87
C TRP A 161 -10.74 22.47 -0.41
N ASN A 162 -10.96 23.30 -1.43
CA ASN A 162 -11.36 22.81 -2.73
C ASN A 162 -10.15 22.31 -3.52
N VAL A 163 -9.90 21.00 -3.49
CA VAL A 163 -8.82 20.34 -4.23
C VAL A 163 -9.31 19.57 -5.46
N SER A 164 -10.53 19.85 -5.95
CA SER A 164 -11.16 19.04 -7.01
C SER A 164 -10.41 19.06 -8.33
N SER A 165 -9.60 20.10 -8.60
CA SER A 165 -8.82 20.23 -9.84
C SER A 165 -7.42 19.64 -9.73
N VAL A 166 -7.00 19.18 -8.54
CA VAL A 166 -5.66 18.66 -8.29
C VAL A 166 -5.51 17.30 -8.95
N THR A 167 -4.45 17.14 -9.75
CA THR A 167 -4.07 15.88 -10.39
C THR A 167 -2.84 15.25 -9.72
N ASP A 168 -1.99 16.05 -9.08
CA ASP A 168 -0.77 15.58 -8.41
C ASP A 168 -0.74 15.96 -6.92
N MET A 169 -0.78 14.94 -6.06
CA MET A 169 -0.62 15.05 -4.60
C MET A 169 0.63 14.31 -4.10
N SER A 170 1.56 13.98 -4.98
CA SER A 170 2.77 13.26 -4.60
C SER A 170 3.57 14.02 -3.55
N SER A 171 4.07 13.30 -2.54
CA SER A 171 4.87 13.83 -1.43
C SER A 171 4.22 14.98 -0.65
N LEU A 172 2.91 15.21 -0.76
CA LEU A 172 2.21 16.36 -0.17
C LEU A 172 2.55 16.59 1.30
N PHE A 173 2.54 15.52 2.10
CA PHE A 173 2.85 15.49 3.52
C PHE A 173 4.09 14.63 3.83
N TYR A 174 5.01 14.49 2.87
CA TYR A 174 6.26 13.77 3.08
C TYR A 174 7.00 14.34 4.31
N ASN A 175 7.35 13.49 5.28
CA ASN A 175 8.04 13.86 6.51
C ASN A 175 7.30 14.95 7.35
N ALA A 176 5.99 15.13 7.17
CA ALA A 176 5.16 15.98 8.03
C ALA A 176 4.78 15.20 9.30
N LYS A 177 5.77 14.91 10.15
CA LYS A 177 5.67 13.94 11.25
C LYS A 177 4.51 14.19 12.21
N ALA A 178 4.20 15.45 12.52
CA ALA A 178 3.13 15.82 13.44
C ALA A 178 1.73 15.95 12.78
N PHE A 179 1.64 15.79 11.45
CA PHE A 179 0.39 16.03 10.73
C PHE A 179 -0.63 14.93 10.98
N ASN A 180 -1.81 15.32 11.48
CA ASN A 180 -2.95 14.43 11.73
C ASN A 180 -4.28 15.22 11.68
N LYS A 181 -4.56 15.88 10.55
CA LYS A 181 -5.75 16.74 10.37
C LYS A 181 -6.75 16.15 9.38
N PRO A 182 -8.07 16.35 9.62
CA PRO A 182 -9.11 15.73 8.80
C PRO A 182 -9.03 16.23 7.36
N ILE A 183 -8.90 15.30 6.43
CA ILE A 183 -8.85 15.54 4.97
C ILE A 183 -9.78 14.57 4.21
N GLY A 184 -10.67 13.88 4.93
CA GLY A 184 -11.58 12.90 4.34
C GLY A 184 -12.61 13.50 3.37
N ASN A 185 -12.90 14.79 3.46
CA ASN A 185 -13.86 15.46 2.58
C ASN A 185 -13.24 15.95 1.26
N TRP A 186 -11.94 15.75 1.06
CA TRP A 186 -11.28 16.16 -0.17
C TRP A 186 -11.81 15.39 -1.38
N ASN A 187 -12.15 16.13 -2.44
CA ASN A 187 -12.50 15.53 -3.72
C ASN A 187 -11.21 15.15 -4.47
N THR A 188 -10.87 13.87 -4.45
CA THR A 188 -9.66 13.31 -5.09
C THR A 188 -9.91 12.73 -6.49
N THR A 189 -11.09 12.94 -7.10
CA THR A 189 -11.47 12.24 -8.35
C THR A 189 -10.51 12.47 -9.52
N ASN A 190 -9.82 13.60 -9.57
CA ASN A 190 -8.89 13.93 -10.65
C ASN A 190 -7.43 13.56 -10.34
N VAL A 191 -7.13 13.08 -9.14
CA VAL A 191 -5.76 12.75 -8.72
C VAL A 191 -5.29 11.49 -9.44
N THR A 192 -4.12 11.57 -10.06
CA THR A 192 -3.47 10.46 -10.76
C THR A 192 -2.19 9.98 -10.05
N ASN A 193 -1.57 10.83 -9.23
CA ASN A 193 -0.35 10.51 -8.50
C ASN A 193 -0.47 10.83 -6.99
N MET A 194 -0.29 9.79 -6.16
CA MET A 194 -0.28 9.89 -4.69
C MET A 194 1.01 9.31 -4.09
N ASN A 195 2.08 9.14 -4.88
CA ASN A 195 3.30 8.52 -4.38
C ASN A 195 3.91 9.35 -3.24
N ARG A 196 4.44 8.67 -2.22
CA ARG A 196 5.06 9.27 -1.01
C ARG A 196 4.19 10.27 -0.22
N MET A 197 2.88 10.36 -0.47
CA MET A 197 2.02 11.41 0.10
C MET A 197 2.14 11.53 1.63
N PHE A 198 2.20 10.41 2.35
CA PHE A 198 2.35 10.33 3.81
C PHE A 198 3.63 9.61 4.24
N PHE A 199 4.64 9.53 3.36
CA PHE A 199 5.89 8.87 3.70
C PHE A 199 6.58 9.63 4.86
N TYR A 200 6.86 8.94 5.98
CA TYR A 200 7.33 9.53 7.25
C TYR A 200 6.34 10.47 7.97
N ALA A 201 5.04 10.42 7.65
CA ALA A 201 4.01 11.12 8.43
C ALA A 201 3.63 10.29 9.68
N ASP A 202 4.56 10.23 10.65
CA ASP A 202 4.49 9.35 11.83
C ASP A 202 3.12 9.36 12.56
N ALA A 203 2.49 10.54 12.72
CA ALA A 203 1.25 10.72 13.46
C ALA A 203 -0.05 10.57 12.64
N PHE A 204 0.03 10.46 11.31
CA PHE A 204 -1.15 10.50 10.46
C PHE A 204 -2.02 9.25 10.62
N ASN A 205 -3.28 9.44 11.00
CA ASN A 205 -4.26 8.36 11.15
C ASN A 205 -5.71 8.87 10.96
N GLN A 206 -5.94 9.77 10.01
CA GLN A 206 -7.29 10.31 9.73
C GLN A 206 -8.01 9.47 8.70
N ASP A 207 -9.34 9.35 8.87
CA ASP A 207 -10.20 8.62 7.94
C ASP A 207 -10.16 9.25 6.54
N ILE A 208 -9.80 8.43 5.57
CA ILE A 208 -9.69 8.72 4.13
C ILE A 208 -10.41 7.65 3.30
N SER A 209 -11.28 6.85 3.93
CA SER A 209 -12.05 5.78 3.29
C SER A 209 -13.00 6.26 2.18
N SER A 210 -13.36 7.55 2.22
CA SER A 210 -14.21 8.26 1.26
C SER A 210 -13.49 8.74 0.00
N TRP A 211 -12.16 8.70 -0.05
CA TRP A 211 -11.42 9.17 -1.21
C TRP A 211 -11.70 8.33 -2.46
N ASN A 212 -11.88 9.01 -3.59
CA ASN A 212 -11.94 8.36 -4.89
C ASN A 212 -10.53 8.28 -5.48
N VAL A 213 -9.97 7.07 -5.53
CA VAL A 213 -8.62 6.80 -6.05
C VAL A 213 -8.64 6.07 -7.40
N ALA A 214 -9.79 6.03 -8.08
CA ALA A 214 -9.96 5.24 -9.30
C ALA A 214 -9.06 5.70 -10.47
N ASN A 215 -8.58 6.95 -10.46
CA ASN A 215 -7.67 7.48 -11.48
C ASN A 215 -6.19 7.42 -11.08
N VAL A 216 -5.88 6.97 -9.86
CA VAL A 216 -4.50 6.92 -9.37
C VAL A 216 -3.75 5.76 -10.00
N THR A 217 -2.54 6.04 -10.53
CA THR A 217 -1.67 5.03 -11.14
C THR A 217 -0.44 4.70 -10.29
N ASP A 218 0.01 5.61 -9.42
CA ASP A 218 1.17 5.41 -8.53
C ASP A 218 0.82 5.72 -7.07
N MET A 219 0.94 4.69 -6.22
CA MET A 219 0.81 4.75 -4.76
C MET A 219 2.08 4.30 -4.04
N SER A 220 3.21 4.23 -4.76
CA SER A 220 4.48 3.81 -4.17
C SER A 220 4.85 4.69 -2.98
N TYR A 221 5.34 4.06 -1.92
CA TYR A 221 5.69 4.70 -0.64
C TYR A 221 4.57 5.48 0.08
N MET A 222 3.31 5.44 -0.36
CA MET A 222 2.28 6.38 0.12
C MET A 222 2.16 6.42 1.65
N PHE A 223 2.20 5.28 2.34
CA PHE A 223 2.15 5.16 3.80
C PHE A 223 3.44 4.58 4.41
N ASN A 224 4.55 4.62 3.66
CA ASN A 224 5.82 4.13 4.14
C ASN A 224 6.19 4.84 5.44
N ARG A 225 6.48 4.08 6.50
CA ARG A 225 6.80 4.62 7.83
C ARG A 225 5.77 5.58 8.42
N ALA A 226 4.52 5.59 7.93
CA ALA A 226 3.40 6.27 8.59
C ALA A 226 2.95 5.42 9.80
N LYS A 227 3.71 5.50 10.90
CA LYS A 227 3.66 4.54 12.01
C LYS A 227 2.27 4.36 12.62
N ALA A 228 1.50 5.44 12.74
CA ALA A 228 0.17 5.43 13.34
C ALA A 228 -0.97 5.05 12.38
N PHE A 229 -0.73 4.98 11.07
CA PHE A 229 -1.80 4.81 10.09
C PHE A 229 -2.41 3.40 10.19
N ASN A 230 -3.72 3.33 10.44
CA ASN A 230 -4.48 2.07 10.53
C ASN A 230 -5.95 2.24 10.11
N GLN A 231 -6.22 3.10 9.13
CA GLN A 231 -7.58 3.36 8.64
C GLN A 231 -8.02 2.33 7.60
N ASN A 232 -9.31 1.99 7.60
CA ASN A 232 -9.88 1.04 6.67
C ASN A 232 -10.01 1.66 5.27
N ILE A 233 -9.24 1.15 4.33
CA ILE A 233 -9.18 1.59 2.92
C ILE A 233 -9.58 0.45 1.96
N ASN A 234 -10.24 -0.59 2.46
CA ASN A 234 -10.69 -1.73 1.65
C ASN A 234 -11.74 -1.33 0.60
N SER A 235 -12.38 -0.16 0.77
CA SER A 235 -13.37 0.40 -0.18
C SER A 235 -12.75 1.03 -1.42
N TRP A 236 -11.44 1.29 -1.42
CA TRP A 236 -10.77 1.97 -2.52
C TRP A 236 -10.78 1.16 -3.81
N ASN A 237 -11.15 1.82 -4.92
CA ASN A 237 -10.99 1.25 -6.25
C ASN A 237 -9.55 1.48 -6.74
N VAL A 238 -8.69 0.47 -6.58
CA VAL A 238 -7.28 0.51 -7.00
C VAL A 238 -7.03 -0.12 -8.38
N SER A 239 -8.06 -0.33 -9.19
CA SER A 239 -7.95 -1.09 -10.46
C SER A 239 -7.01 -0.45 -11.49
N ASN A 240 -6.67 0.84 -11.38
CA ASN A 240 -5.75 1.53 -12.28
C ASN A 240 -4.34 1.69 -11.71
N VAL A 241 -4.10 1.27 -10.45
CA VAL A 241 -2.79 1.40 -9.81
C VAL A 241 -1.82 0.41 -10.43
N GLN A 242 -0.66 0.92 -10.84
CA GLN A 242 0.43 0.13 -11.45
C GLN A 242 1.58 -0.11 -10.48
N ASN A 243 1.82 0.81 -9.55
CA ASN A 243 2.93 0.74 -8.60
C ASN A 243 2.46 0.90 -7.15
N MET A 244 2.70 -0.13 -6.33
CA MET A 244 2.45 -0.18 -4.89
C MET A 244 3.73 -0.47 -4.09
N SER A 245 4.92 -0.35 -4.70
CA SER A 245 6.18 -0.65 -4.04
C SER A 245 6.34 0.15 -2.75
N MET A 246 6.74 -0.51 -1.66
CA MET A 246 6.99 0.11 -0.36
C MET A 246 5.80 0.87 0.26
N MET A 247 4.57 0.67 -0.24
CA MET A 247 3.39 1.45 0.19
C MET A 247 3.13 1.39 1.70
N PHE A 248 3.34 0.22 2.32
CA PHE A 248 3.13 -0.01 3.76
C PHE A 248 4.41 -0.46 4.49
N GLU A 249 5.60 -0.32 3.89
CA GLU A 249 6.83 -0.71 4.58
C GLU A 249 6.98 0.10 5.87
N ALA A 250 7.31 -0.61 6.96
CA ALA A 250 7.47 -0.09 8.31
C ALA A 250 6.28 0.77 8.82
N SER A 251 5.07 0.55 8.28
CA SER A 251 3.81 1.10 8.82
C SER A 251 3.33 0.23 10.00
N GLN A 252 3.88 0.49 11.18
CA GLN A 252 3.79 -0.42 12.33
C GLN A 252 2.35 -0.78 12.74
N ALA A 253 1.42 0.17 12.68
CA ALA A 253 0.03 -0.04 13.11
C ALA A 253 -0.88 -0.66 12.03
N PHE A 254 -0.50 -0.65 10.75
CA PHE A 254 -1.41 -0.99 9.67
C PHE A 254 -1.73 -2.49 9.62
N ASN A 255 -3.00 -2.83 9.83
CA ASN A 255 -3.50 -4.20 9.77
C ASN A 255 -4.98 -4.27 9.35
N GLN A 256 -5.38 -3.47 8.36
CA GLN A 256 -6.76 -3.42 7.85
C GLN A 256 -6.94 -4.34 6.64
N PRO A 257 -8.16 -4.90 6.42
CA PRO A 257 -8.41 -5.78 5.29
C PRO A 257 -8.20 -5.06 3.97
N LEU A 258 -7.66 -5.77 2.98
CA LEU A 258 -7.41 -5.28 1.61
C LEU A 258 -7.96 -6.25 0.54
N ASN A 259 -8.80 -7.20 0.95
CA ASN A 259 -9.27 -8.31 0.12
C ASN A 259 -10.22 -7.88 -1.02
N ASN A 260 -10.75 -6.65 -1.00
CA ASN A 260 -11.61 -6.11 -2.06
C ASN A 260 -10.83 -5.40 -3.18
N TRP A 261 -9.53 -5.22 -3.01
CA TRP A 261 -8.70 -4.52 -3.99
C TRP A 261 -8.55 -5.35 -5.27
N ASN A 262 -8.86 -4.74 -6.42
CA ASN A 262 -8.52 -5.30 -7.72
C ASN A 262 -7.08 -4.92 -8.08
N THR A 263 -6.15 -5.86 -7.93
CA THR A 263 -4.71 -5.65 -8.19
C THR A 263 -4.27 -6.03 -9.60
N SER A 264 -5.19 -6.34 -10.52
CA SER A 264 -4.87 -6.92 -11.83
C SER A 264 -3.94 -6.06 -12.69
N ASN A 265 -3.88 -4.75 -12.48
CA ASN A 265 -2.99 -3.83 -13.21
C ASN A 265 -1.67 -3.51 -12.48
N VAL A 266 -1.48 -4.02 -11.26
CA VAL A 266 -0.27 -3.77 -10.48
C VAL A 266 0.88 -4.55 -11.09
N THR A 267 2.01 -3.87 -11.31
CA THR A 267 3.24 -4.47 -11.83
C THR A 267 4.36 -4.54 -10.79
N ASN A 268 4.33 -3.68 -9.75
CA ASN A 268 5.35 -3.64 -8.72
C ASN A 268 4.74 -3.58 -7.30
N MET A 269 5.07 -4.58 -6.48
CA MET A 269 4.73 -4.71 -5.05
C MET A 269 5.97 -4.92 -4.18
N SER A 270 7.18 -4.63 -4.69
CA SER A 270 8.42 -4.86 -3.94
C SER A 270 8.38 -4.14 -2.59
N GLN A 271 8.75 -4.85 -1.53
CA GLN A 271 8.82 -4.35 -0.15
C GLN A 271 7.49 -3.78 0.38
N MET A 272 6.33 -4.02 -0.26
CA MET A 272 5.06 -3.40 0.12
C MET A 272 4.70 -3.61 1.60
N PHE A 273 4.98 -4.81 2.15
CA PHE A 273 4.75 -5.16 3.55
C PHE A 273 6.05 -5.59 4.24
N MET A 274 7.14 -4.86 4.03
CA MET A 274 8.41 -5.07 4.73
C MET A 274 8.40 -4.38 6.11
N TYR A 275 8.57 -5.12 7.20
CA TYR A 275 8.49 -4.64 8.60
C TYR A 275 7.15 -4.16 9.23
N PRO A 276 5.94 -4.22 8.63
CA PRO A 276 4.70 -3.85 9.31
C PRO A 276 4.16 -5.01 10.18
N SER A 277 3.08 -4.76 10.92
CA SER A 277 2.32 -5.79 11.66
C SER A 277 1.16 -6.39 10.84
N PHE A 278 1.25 -6.33 9.51
CA PHE A 278 0.15 -6.71 8.61
C PHE A 278 -0.06 -8.23 8.56
N ASN A 279 -1.28 -8.70 8.81
CA ASN A 279 -1.65 -10.12 8.81
C ASN A 279 -3.08 -10.38 8.28
N GLN A 280 -3.49 -9.63 7.25
CA GLN A 280 -4.80 -9.81 6.62
C GLN A 280 -4.72 -10.74 5.41
N ASP A 281 -5.86 -11.36 5.11
CA ASP A 281 -5.99 -12.24 3.94
C ASP A 281 -5.98 -11.42 2.65
N ILE A 282 -5.05 -11.76 1.76
CA ILE A 282 -4.84 -11.18 0.42
C ILE A 282 -4.78 -12.27 -0.65
N SER A 283 -5.29 -13.46 -0.34
CA SER A 283 -5.36 -14.60 -1.27
C SER A 283 -6.23 -14.32 -2.50
N SER A 284 -7.12 -13.33 -2.43
CA SER A 284 -8.00 -12.89 -3.53
C SER A 284 -7.32 -11.98 -4.56
N TRP A 285 -6.11 -11.48 -4.30
CA TRP A 285 -5.42 -10.57 -5.20
C TRP A 285 -5.02 -11.26 -6.51
N ASP A 286 -5.23 -10.56 -7.63
CA ASP A 286 -4.67 -10.93 -8.92
C ASP A 286 -3.26 -10.34 -9.03
N VAL A 287 -2.25 -11.22 -8.97
CA VAL A 287 -0.82 -10.86 -9.09
C VAL A 287 -0.20 -11.32 -10.40
N SER A 288 -1.02 -11.69 -11.39
CA SER A 288 -0.55 -12.25 -12.66
C SER A 288 0.29 -11.27 -13.50
N ASN A 289 0.10 -9.96 -13.30
CA ASN A 289 0.88 -8.89 -13.93
C ASN A 289 2.03 -8.35 -13.06
N VAL A 290 2.17 -8.81 -11.81
CA VAL A 290 3.21 -8.32 -10.90
C VAL A 290 4.56 -8.91 -11.28
N THR A 291 5.47 -8.07 -11.76
CA THR A 291 6.82 -8.48 -12.17
C THR A 291 7.83 -8.34 -11.04
N ASN A 292 7.53 -7.57 -10.00
CA ASN A 292 8.42 -7.42 -8.84
C ASN A 292 7.69 -7.55 -7.51
N MET A 293 8.03 -8.60 -6.74
CA MET A 293 7.60 -8.84 -5.37
C MET A 293 8.79 -9.06 -4.43
N SER A 294 9.98 -8.55 -4.79
CA SER A 294 11.17 -8.73 -3.96
C SER A 294 10.94 -8.16 -2.56
N MET A 295 11.34 -8.91 -1.54
CA MET A 295 11.24 -8.52 -0.12
C MET A 295 9.82 -8.12 0.34
N MET A 296 8.75 -8.52 -0.36
CA MET A 296 7.39 -8.04 -0.07
C MET A 296 6.95 -8.27 1.38
N PHE A 297 7.30 -9.39 1.99
CA PHE A 297 7.00 -9.70 3.40
C PHE A 297 8.25 -9.80 4.27
N TRP A 298 9.38 -9.25 3.82
CA TRP A 298 10.63 -9.40 4.54
C TRP A 298 10.54 -8.76 5.93
N SER A 299 10.89 -9.54 6.96
CA SER A 299 10.77 -9.14 8.38
C SER A 299 9.36 -8.69 8.81
N ASN A 300 8.30 -9.05 8.08
CA ASN A 300 6.93 -8.95 8.59
C ASN A 300 6.61 -10.18 9.43
N SER A 301 7.00 -10.14 10.70
CA SER A 301 6.84 -11.25 11.66
C SER A 301 5.39 -11.60 11.98
N SER A 302 4.42 -10.78 11.58
CA SER A 302 2.99 -11.00 11.84
C SER A 302 2.30 -11.75 10.69
N PHE A 303 2.79 -11.63 9.46
CA PHE A 303 2.11 -12.17 8.28
C PHE A 303 2.12 -13.70 8.25
N ASN A 304 0.95 -14.32 8.43
CA ASN A 304 0.79 -15.77 8.45
C ASN A 304 -0.47 -16.20 7.69
N LYS A 305 -0.52 -15.91 6.40
CA LYS A 305 -1.60 -16.28 5.48
C LYS A 305 -1.03 -17.00 4.26
N SER A 306 -1.69 -18.06 3.82
CA SER A 306 -1.30 -18.76 2.60
C SER A 306 -1.50 -17.89 1.36
N LEU A 307 -0.55 -17.97 0.43
CA LEU A 307 -0.56 -17.29 -0.87
C LEU A 307 -0.68 -18.29 -2.03
N GLY A 308 -1.11 -19.51 -1.75
CA GLY A 308 -1.14 -20.60 -2.74
C GLY A 308 -2.13 -20.37 -3.90
N SER A 309 -3.12 -19.49 -3.72
CA SER A 309 -4.10 -19.13 -4.76
C SER A 309 -3.52 -18.18 -5.83
N TRP A 310 -2.38 -17.54 -5.57
CA TRP A 310 -1.81 -16.56 -6.48
C TRP A 310 -1.32 -17.20 -7.78
N THR A 311 -1.75 -16.62 -8.90
CA THR A 311 -1.17 -16.91 -10.22
C THR A 311 -0.02 -15.93 -10.47
N LEU A 312 1.20 -16.46 -10.57
CA LEU A 312 2.42 -15.66 -10.64
C LEU A 312 2.76 -15.25 -12.08
N SER A 313 3.24 -14.01 -12.25
CA SER A 313 3.74 -13.54 -13.54
C SER A 313 4.93 -14.37 -14.06
N PRO A 314 5.00 -14.65 -15.38
CA PRO A 314 6.20 -15.17 -16.04
C PRO A 314 7.46 -14.31 -15.93
N LEU A 315 7.38 -13.10 -15.37
CA LEU A 315 8.52 -12.21 -15.10
C LEU A 315 8.77 -11.95 -13.61
N VAL A 316 8.00 -12.57 -12.70
CA VAL A 316 8.05 -12.21 -11.28
C VAL A 316 9.42 -12.41 -10.63
N ASN A 317 9.90 -11.38 -9.95
CA ASN A 317 11.03 -11.45 -9.01
C ASN A 317 10.52 -11.78 -7.59
N LEU A 318 10.94 -12.92 -7.05
CA LEU A 318 10.58 -13.43 -5.71
C LEU A 318 11.77 -13.41 -4.72
N THR A 319 12.83 -12.64 -5.03
CA THR A 319 14.02 -12.55 -4.19
C THR A 319 13.65 -12.07 -2.78
N GLU A 320 14.01 -12.86 -1.76
CA GLU A 320 13.74 -12.57 -0.34
C GLU A 320 12.28 -12.28 0.03
N ILE A 321 11.31 -12.75 -0.78
CA ILE A 321 9.87 -12.48 -0.55
C ILE A 321 9.40 -12.87 0.86
N PHE A 322 9.94 -13.93 1.45
CA PHE A 322 9.51 -14.47 2.75
C PHE A 322 10.55 -14.37 3.87
N GLY A 323 11.72 -13.77 3.62
CA GLY A 323 12.81 -13.75 4.61
C GLY A 323 12.37 -13.13 5.94
N TYR A 324 12.57 -13.85 7.04
CA TYR A 324 12.17 -13.45 8.40
C TYR A 324 10.69 -13.05 8.58
N SER A 325 9.79 -13.49 7.71
CA SER A 325 8.35 -13.19 7.82
C SER A 325 7.67 -13.93 9.00
N GLY A 326 6.35 -13.87 9.12
CA GLY A 326 5.54 -14.57 10.13
C GLY A 326 4.99 -15.92 9.65
N LEU A 327 5.26 -16.29 8.40
CA LEU A 327 4.65 -17.43 7.74
C LEU A 327 5.09 -18.72 8.42
N ASP A 328 4.17 -19.39 9.12
CA ASP A 328 4.43 -20.69 9.72
C ASP A 328 4.55 -21.78 8.64
N CYS A 329 4.97 -22.97 9.01
CA CYS A 329 5.13 -24.06 8.03
C CYS A 329 3.81 -24.49 7.39
N GLY A 330 2.68 -24.39 8.09
CA GLY A 330 1.37 -24.73 7.53
C GLY A 330 1.02 -23.83 6.36
N ASN A 331 1.11 -22.52 6.54
CA ASN A 331 0.83 -21.53 5.50
C ASN A 331 1.94 -21.44 4.45
N TYR A 332 3.21 -21.63 4.85
CA TYR A 332 4.32 -21.68 3.90
C TYR A 332 4.19 -22.88 2.98
N GLY A 333 3.99 -24.08 3.52
CA GLY A 333 3.77 -25.27 2.72
C GLY A 333 2.48 -25.19 1.88
N ALA A 334 1.39 -24.59 2.38
CA ALA A 334 0.18 -24.32 1.59
C ALA A 334 0.45 -23.39 0.40
N THR A 335 1.32 -22.40 0.60
CA THR A 335 1.78 -21.53 -0.48
C THR A 335 2.58 -22.31 -1.52
N LEU A 336 3.53 -23.15 -1.07
CA LEU A 336 4.32 -24.01 -1.95
C LEU A 336 3.43 -24.97 -2.74
N LYS A 337 2.43 -25.59 -2.09
CA LYS A 337 1.44 -26.46 -2.73
C LYS A 337 0.72 -25.75 -3.87
N GLY A 338 0.13 -24.58 -3.59
CA GLY A 338 -0.60 -23.83 -4.60
C GLY A 338 0.26 -23.47 -5.80
N TRP A 339 1.50 -23.04 -5.57
CA TRP A 339 2.44 -22.73 -6.65
C TRP A 339 2.94 -23.97 -7.42
N ALA A 340 3.10 -25.11 -6.74
CA ALA A 340 3.50 -26.37 -7.39
C ALA A 340 2.38 -26.89 -8.31
N ASP A 341 1.15 -26.95 -7.79
CA ASP A 341 -0.02 -27.50 -8.47
C ASP A 341 -0.55 -26.60 -9.59
N ASN A 342 -0.32 -25.28 -9.52
CA ASN A 342 -0.73 -24.37 -10.59
C ASN A 342 0.11 -24.62 -11.86
N PRO A 343 -0.47 -25.12 -12.97
CA PRO A 343 0.28 -25.45 -14.18
C PRO A 343 0.95 -24.23 -14.82
N ASN A 344 0.45 -23.01 -14.54
CA ASN A 344 0.96 -21.77 -15.09
C ASN A 344 2.05 -21.11 -14.23
N SER A 345 2.42 -21.68 -13.07
CA SER A 345 3.53 -21.10 -12.31
C SER A 345 4.81 -21.10 -13.14
N PRO A 346 5.57 -20.00 -13.11
CA PRO A 346 6.70 -19.81 -14.00
C PRO A 346 7.82 -20.81 -13.78
N LEU A 347 8.70 -20.96 -14.78
CA LEU A 347 9.94 -21.73 -14.65
C LEU A 347 11.06 -20.87 -14.07
N GLY A 348 12.03 -21.48 -13.40
CA GLY A 348 13.29 -20.81 -13.02
C GLY A 348 13.10 -19.61 -12.11
N ARG A 349 12.66 -19.84 -10.86
CA ARG A 349 12.52 -18.78 -9.86
C ARG A 349 13.45 -18.95 -8.69
N LEU A 350 14.06 -17.84 -8.28
CA LEU A 350 14.75 -17.73 -7.00
C LEU A 350 13.75 -17.25 -5.94
N VAL A 351 13.53 -18.07 -4.91
CA VAL A 351 12.69 -17.74 -3.76
C VAL A 351 13.58 -17.61 -2.53
N GLY A 352 13.66 -16.40 -1.98
CA GLY A 352 14.33 -16.17 -0.70
C GLY A 352 13.34 -16.30 0.46
N ALA A 353 13.62 -17.24 1.36
CA ALA A 353 12.74 -17.62 2.46
C ALA A 353 13.55 -17.85 3.75
N VAL A 354 14.58 -17.04 3.97
CA VAL A 354 15.45 -17.13 5.15
C VAL A 354 14.63 -17.19 6.44
N GLY A 355 14.90 -18.19 7.28
CA GLY A 355 14.22 -18.36 8.56
C GLY A 355 12.76 -18.81 8.43
N ARG A 356 12.32 -19.28 7.25
CA ARG A 356 11.09 -20.08 7.12
C ARG A 356 11.39 -21.56 7.29
N SER A 357 10.38 -22.31 7.69
CA SER A 357 10.47 -23.76 7.78
C SER A 357 9.30 -24.42 7.08
N PHE A 358 9.53 -25.60 6.51
CA PHE A 358 8.50 -26.44 5.89
C PHE A 358 8.54 -27.85 6.50
N GLY A 359 7.38 -28.49 6.59
CA GLY A 359 7.21 -29.85 7.07
C GLY A 359 7.21 -30.88 5.94
N ASN A 360 6.65 -32.06 6.22
CA ASN A 360 6.60 -33.18 5.28
C ASN A 360 5.78 -32.87 4.02
N GLY A 361 4.64 -32.21 4.18
CA GLY A 361 3.77 -31.83 3.06
C GLY A 361 4.43 -30.75 2.20
N GLY A 362 4.94 -29.69 2.83
CA GLY A 362 5.68 -28.63 2.17
C GLY A 362 6.90 -29.15 1.40
N GLN A 363 7.61 -30.15 1.93
CA GLN A 363 8.76 -30.78 1.25
C GLN A 363 8.38 -31.37 -0.11
N ILE A 364 7.23 -32.03 -0.22
CA ILE A 364 6.75 -32.62 -1.48
C ILE A 364 6.62 -31.53 -2.55
N TYR A 365 5.90 -30.45 -2.24
CA TYR A 365 5.62 -29.38 -3.19
C TYR A 365 6.84 -28.51 -3.50
N ARG A 366 7.71 -28.29 -2.50
CA ARG A 366 9.02 -27.67 -2.70
C ARG A 366 9.87 -28.47 -3.70
N ASN A 367 9.93 -29.79 -3.53
CA ASN A 367 10.66 -30.67 -4.44
C ASN A 367 10.06 -30.67 -5.86
N GLN A 368 8.74 -30.58 -6.00
CA GLN A 368 8.09 -30.43 -7.32
C GLN A 368 8.49 -29.11 -7.99
N LEU A 369 8.48 -27.99 -7.28
CA LEU A 369 8.92 -26.69 -7.81
C LEU A 369 10.38 -26.74 -8.26
N ILE A 370 11.26 -27.39 -7.49
CA ILE A 370 12.68 -27.57 -7.86
C ILE A 370 12.82 -28.48 -9.08
N ASN A 371 12.30 -29.71 -9.00
CA ASN A 371 12.59 -30.76 -9.98
C ASN A 371 11.84 -30.58 -11.30
N SER A 372 10.61 -30.04 -11.25
CA SER A 372 9.75 -29.91 -12.43
C SER A 372 9.71 -28.50 -12.98
N LYS A 373 9.99 -27.47 -12.17
CA LYS A 373 9.94 -26.06 -12.60
C LYS A 373 11.29 -25.36 -12.54
N GLY A 374 12.35 -26.01 -12.04
CA GLY A 374 13.70 -25.43 -11.96
C GLY A 374 13.83 -24.30 -10.95
N TRP A 375 13.01 -24.29 -9.89
CA TRP A 375 13.09 -23.26 -8.86
C TRP A 375 14.28 -23.49 -7.92
N THR A 376 14.78 -22.41 -7.35
CA THR A 376 15.83 -22.39 -6.34
C THR A 376 15.28 -21.72 -5.09
N PHE A 377 15.41 -22.38 -3.94
CA PHE A 377 15.01 -21.86 -2.64
C PHE A 377 16.25 -21.59 -1.79
N VAL A 378 16.29 -20.43 -1.13
CA VAL A 378 17.40 -20.01 -0.27
C VAL A 378 16.89 -19.69 1.13
N GLY A 379 17.52 -20.30 2.14
CA GLY A 379 17.36 -19.94 3.55
C GLY A 379 16.18 -20.55 4.30
N ASP A 380 15.29 -21.27 3.63
CA ASP A 380 14.30 -22.11 4.31
C ASP A 380 14.89 -23.42 4.82
N SER A 381 14.28 -24.03 5.83
CA SER A 381 14.74 -25.27 6.43
C SER A 381 13.62 -26.32 6.56
N TYR A 382 14.00 -27.59 6.41
CA TYR A 382 13.08 -28.70 6.66
C TYR A 382 12.95 -28.95 8.17
N SER A 383 11.72 -29.06 8.65
CA SER A 383 11.40 -29.35 10.05
C SER A 383 10.37 -30.49 10.12
N PRO A 384 10.80 -31.74 10.39
CA PRO A 384 9.92 -32.92 10.37
C PRO A 384 8.82 -32.88 11.45
N GLY A 385 9.05 -32.13 12.55
CA GLY A 385 8.07 -31.92 13.62
C GLY A 385 7.09 -30.77 13.34
N CYS A 386 7.19 -30.10 12.19
CA CYS A 386 6.32 -29.00 11.86
C CYS A 386 4.97 -29.50 11.36
N LEU A 387 3.91 -29.15 12.10
CA LEU A 387 2.55 -29.59 11.81
C LEU A 387 2.00 -28.79 10.62
N GLU A 388 1.70 -29.49 9.52
CA GLU A 388 1.08 -28.93 8.33
C GLU A 388 -0.30 -29.57 8.10
N PRO A 389 -1.30 -29.27 8.96
CA PRO A 389 -2.56 -30.02 9.01
C PRO A 389 -3.37 -29.95 7.71
N PHE A 390 -3.16 -28.92 6.90
CA PHE A 390 -3.86 -28.69 5.62
C PHE A 390 -3.10 -29.22 4.40
N LEU A 391 -1.89 -29.74 4.60
CA LEU A 391 -1.04 -30.34 3.57
C LEU A 391 -0.91 -31.84 3.70
N ALA A 392 -1.64 -32.44 4.65
CA ALA A 392 -1.87 -33.85 4.66
C ALA A 392 -2.58 -34.23 3.35
N VAL A 393 -1.77 -34.55 2.33
CA VAL A 393 -2.08 -35.67 1.47
C VAL A 393 -2.42 -36.78 2.44
N GLU A 394 -3.61 -37.38 2.30
CA GLU A 394 -3.97 -38.58 3.04
C GLU A 394 -2.79 -39.52 2.91
N ASP A 395 -2.02 -39.58 3.99
CA ASP A 395 -0.75 -40.25 3.98
C ASP A 395 -1.18 -41.71 3.96
N LEU A 396 -0.97 -42.38 2.82
CA LEU A 396 -1.15 -43.83 2.70
C LEU A 396 -0.19 -44.58 3.68
N THR A 397 0.47 -43.87 4.59
CA THR A 397 1.18 -44.33 5.79
C THR A 397 0.26 -44.87 6.88
N SER A 398 -1.07 -44.90 6.69
CA SER A 398 -1.93 -45.90 7.33
C SER A 398 -1.71 -47.35 6.81
N GLY A 399 -0.63 -47.61 6.07
CA GLY A 399 -0.21 -48.96 5.66
C GLY A 399 -0.63 -49.38 4.25
N LYS A 400 -1.01 -48.45 3.38
CA LYS A 400 -1.46 -48.73 2.01
C LYS A 400 -0.38 -48.62 0.91
N THR A 401 0.89 -48.37 1.25
CA THR A 401 2.03 -48.41 0.29
C THR A 401 2.65 -49.79 0.08
N LYS A 402 1.93 -50.88 0.39
CA LYS A 402 2.40 -52.24 0.04
C LYS A 402 1.96 -52.70 -1.34
N LEU A 403 1.12 -51.95 -2.06
CA LEU A 403 0.52 -52.39 -3.32
C LEU A 403 0.79 -51.43 -4.49
N THR A 404 1.35 -51.91 -5.60
CA THR A 404 1.57 -51.15 -6.83
C THR A 404 1.02 -51.87 -8.07
N LEU A 405 0.53 -51.08 -9.03
CA LEU A 405 0.06 -51.55 -10.34
C LEU A 405 1.07 -51.26 -11.43
N TYR A 406 1.39 -52.25 -12.27
CA TYR A 406 2.32 -52.06 -13.38
C TYR A 406 2.06 -53.05 -14.52
N PRO A 407 2.27 -52.66 -15.79
CA PRO A 407 2.46 -51.28 -16.24
C PRO A 407 1.18 -50.45 -16.02
N ASN A 408 1.33 -49.13 -15.87
CA ASN A 408 0.23 -48.18 -15.86
C ASN A 408 0.74 -46.85 -16.45
N PRO A 409 0.34 -46.46 -17.68
CA PRO A 409 -0.73 -47.05 -18.49
C PRO A 409 -0.47 -48.47 -19.02
N ALA A 410 -1.52 -49.28 -19.17
CA ALA A 410 -1.46 -50.69 -19.59
C ALA A 410 -2.15 -50.94 -20.93
N ALA A 411 -1.65 -51.89 -21.72
CA ALA A 411 -2.26 -52.32 -22.99
C ALA A 411 -3.02 -53.64 -22.85
N GLU A 412 -2.37 -54.67 -22.29
CA GLU A 412 -2.87 -56.05 -22.31
C GLU A 412 -3.19 -56.57 -20.90
N THR A 413 -2.22 -56.45 -19.99
CA THR A 413 -2.27 -57.02 -18.64
C THR A 413 -1.71 -56.00 -17.65
N VAL A 414 -2.30 -55.94 -16.47
CA VAL A 414 -1.82 -55.18 -15.32
C VAL A 414 -1.45 -56.16 -14.21
N PHE A 415 -0.23 -56.03 -13.69
CA PHE A 415 0.26 -56.77 -12.54
C PHE A 415 0.08 -55.96 -11.26
N ILE A 416 -0.14 -56.68 -10.17
CA ILE A 416 -0.39 -56.18 -8.83
C ILE A 416 0.75 -56.71 -7.96
N LYS A 417 1.72 -55.84 -7.65
CA LYS A 417 2.79 -56.19 -6.70
C LYS A 417 2.32 -55.82 -5.31
N SER A 418 2.24 -56.82 -4.44
CA SER A 418 1.83 -56.66 -3.04
C SER A 418 2.71 -57.52 -2.13
N GLU A 419 3.00 -57.05 -0.91
CA GLU A 419 3.65 -57.85 0.12
C GLU A 419 2.72 -58.91 0.74
N GLN A 420 1.41 -58.68 0.69
CA GLN A 420 0.38 -59.61 1.13
C GLN A 420 -0.31 -60.26 -0.08
N ARG A 421 -0.81 -61.49 0.10
CA ARG A 421 -1.62 -62.15 -0.93
C ARG A 421 -2.87 -61.34 -1.21
N THR A 422 -3.23 -61.20 -2.48
CA THR A 422 -4.49 -60.59 -2.89
C THR A 422 -5.64 -61.55 -2.58
N LYS A 423 -6.72 -61.02 -2.02
CA LYS A 423 -7.97 -61.75 -1.76
C LYS A 423 -8.92 -61.60 -2.95
N SER A 424 -9.12 -60.36 -3.40
CA SER A 424 -9.94 -60.03 -4.57
C SER A 424 -9.49 -58.75 -5.25
N VAL A 425 -9.75 -58.65 -6.54
CA VAL A 425 -9.47 -57.50 -7.39
C VAL A 425 -10.73 -57.18 -8.18
N GLN A 426 -11.20 -55.95 -8.07
CA GLN A 426 -12.30 -55.42 -8.86
C GLN A 426 -11.79 -54.31 -9.76
N LEU A 427 -12.21 -54.32 -11.02
CA LEU A 427 -11.99 -53.20 -11.93
C LEU A 427 -13.31 -52.46 -12.13
N ILE A 428 -13.27 -51.15 -11.96
CA ILE A 428 -14.42 -50.26 -11.97
C ILE A 428 -14.17 -49.23 -13.07
N ASP A 429 -15.13 -49.03 -13.97
CA ASP A 429 -15.03 -47.98 -14.99
C ASP A 429 -15.29 -46.58 -14.41
N ALA A 430 -15.07 -45.54 -15.22
CA ALA A 430 -15.25 -44.14 -14.80
C ALA A 430 -16.70 -43.79 -14.38
N SER A 431 -17.70 -44.62 -14.71
CA SER A 431 -19.09 -44.44 -14.29
C SER A 431 -19.39 -45.07 -12.92
N GLY A 432 -18.43 -45.82 -12.35
CA GLY A 432 -18.61 -46.56 -11.10
C GLY A 432 -19.11 -48.00 -11.30
N LYS A 433 -19.24 -48.48 -12.54
CA LYS A 433 -19.67 -49.85 -12.82
C LYS A 433 -18.49 -50.82 -12.70
N ILE A 434 -18.69 -51.93 -11.97
CA ILE A 434 -17.72 -53.02 -11.90
C ILE A 434 -17.72 -53.74 -13.25
N VAL A 435 -16.58 -53.70 -13.94
CA VAL A 435 -16.36 -54.31 -15.26
C VAL A 435 -15.55 -55.61 -15.20
N LEU A 436 -14.84 -55.85 -14.09
CA LEU A 436 -14.13 -57.11 -13.84
C LEU A 436 -14.12 -57.40 -12.34
N ASN A 437 -14.25 -58.67 -11.97
CA ASN A 437 -14.05 -59.16 -10.61
C ASN A 437 -13.24 -60.47 -10.65
N ALA A 438 -12.13 -60.51 -9.94
CA ALA A 438 -11.24 -61.67 -9.90
C ALA A 438 -10.83 -61.97 -8.45
N ALA A 439 -10.82 -63.25 -8.09
CA ALA A 439 -10.38 -63.70 -6.78
C ALA A 439 -8.92 -64.16 -6.83
N GLN A 440 -8.17 -63.89 -5.75
CA GLN A 440 -6.82 -64.45 -5.51
C GLN A 440 -5.82 -64.31 -6.67
N THR A 441 -5.87 -63.19 -7.40
CA THR A 441 -4.96 -62.93 -8.52
C THR A 441 -4.04 -61.74 -8.27
N ASN A 442 -2.81 -61.82 -8.76
CA ASN A 442 -1.85 -60.72 -8.81
C ASN A 442 -1.74 -60.10 -10.21
N GLN A 443 -2.63 -60.46 -11.13
CA GLN A 443 -2.70 -59.88 -12.46
C GLN A 443 -4.14 -59.83 -12.98
N ILE A 444 -4.44 -58.82 -13.80
CA ILE A 444 -5.72 -58.67 -14.48
C ILE A 444 -5.49 -58.42 -15.97
N SER A 445 -6.22 -59.12 -16.83
CA SER A 445 -6.24 -58.79 -18.25
C SER A 445 -7.16 -57.61 -18.49
N VAL A 446 -6.68 -56.67 -19.29
CA VAL A 446 -7.39 -55.44 -19.67
C VAL A 446 -7.50 -55.28 -21.19
N HIS A 447 -6.99 -56.23 -21.98
CA HIS A 447 -7.02 -56.20 -23.45
C HIS A 447 -8.43 -55.95 -24.02
N HIS A 448 -9.44 -56.58 -23.42
CA HIS A 448 -10.84 -56.51 -23.86
C HIS A 448 -11.57 -55.21 -23.45
N LEU A 449 -10.88 -54.28 -22.77
CA LEU A 449 -11.48 -53.02 -22.31
C LEU A 449 -11.17 -51.87 -23.28
N PRO A 450 -12.13 -50.96 -23.52
CA PRO A 450 -11.86 -49.72 -24.23
C PRO A 450 -10.78 -48.88 -23.53
N ALA A 451 -10.02 -48.13 -24.32
CA ALA A 451 -9.12 -47.08 -23.83
C ALA A 451 -9.85 -46.12 -22.90
N GLY A 452 -9.24 -45.79 -21.77
CA GLY A 452 -9.89 -44.94 -20.76
C GLY A 452 -9.32 -45.07 -19.35
N VAL A 453 -9.97 -44.39 -18.42
CA VAL A 453 -9.63 -44.42 -16.99
C VAL A 453 -10.50 -45.45 -16.28
N TYR A 454 -9.85 -46.32 -15.50
CA TYR A 454 -10.47 -47.30 -14.63
C TYR A 454 -9.92 -47.17 -13.21
N PHE A 455 -10.62 -47.74 -12.24
CA PHE A 455 -10.19 -47.86 -10.87
C PHE A 455 -10.07 -49.33 -10.49
N VAL A 456 -8.88 -49.74 -10.03
CA VAL A 456 -8.62 -51.08 -9.54
C VAL A 456 -8.76 -51.06 -8.03
N LYS A 457 -9.81 -51.69 -7.51
CA LYS A 457 -9.98 -51.93 -6.08
C LYS A 457 -9.37 -53.30 -5.75
N VAL A 458 -8.40 -53.34 -4.85
CA VAL A 458 -7.76 -54.57 -4.38
C VAL A 458 -8.03 -54.77 -2.89
N THR A 459 -8.55 -55.94 -2.54
CA THR A 459 -8.67 -56.42 -1.16
C THR A 459 -7.56 -57.43 -0.90
N LEU A 460 -6.81 -57.26 0.18
CA LEU A 460 -5.74 -58.16 0.60
C LEU A 460 -6.24 -59.24 1.57
N ALA A 461 -5.43 -60.27 1.80
CA ALA A 461 -5.79 -61.40 2.66
C ALA A 461 -6.06 -61.01 4.13
N ASP A 462 -5.43 -59.94 4.62
CA ASP A 462 -5.66 -59.37 5.95
C ASP A 462 -6.97 -58.55 6.05
N GLY A 463 -7.71 -58.43 4.94
CA GLY A 463 -8.96 -57.67 4.86
C GLY A 463 -8.78 -56.20 4.50
N SER A 464 -7.55 -55.69 4.38
CA SER A 464 -7.31 -54.31 3.96
C SER A 464 -7.70 -54.08 2.50
N GLU A 465 -8.22 -52.89 2.20
CA GLU A 465 -8.64 -52.50 0.85
C GLU A 465 -7.89 -51.26 0.35
N SER A 466 -7.51 -51.27 -0.92
CA SER A 466 -6.90 -50.13 -1.61
C SER A 466 -7.53 -49.92 -2.99
N THR A 467 -7.58 -48.68 -3.45
CA THR A 467 -8.12 -48.34 -4.78
C THR A 467 -7.08 -47.52 -5.53
N HIS A 468 -6.79 -47.92 -6.77
CA HIS A 468 -5.73 -47.34 -7.58
C HIS A 468 -6.26 -46.96 -8.95
N LYS A 469 -5.85 -45.80 -9.47
CA LYS A 469 -6.18 -45.38 -10.83
C LYS A 469 -5.39 -46.19 -11.84
N LEU A 470 -6.05 -46.71 -12.87
CA LEU A 470 -5.47 -47.38 -14.03
C LEU A 470 -5.82 -46.63 -15.31
N ILE A 471 -4.85 -46.48 -16.21
CA ILE A 471 -5.05 -45.94 -17.56
C ILE A 471 -4.91 -47.09 -18.56
N LYS A 472 -6.00 -47.45 -19.25
CA LYS A 472 -5.97 -48.39 -20.39
C LYS A 472 -5.62 -47.60 -21.65
N LYS A 473 -4.55 -48.02 -22.33
CA LYS A 473 -4.15 -47.50 -23.64
C LYS A 473 -5.10 -47.94 -24.74
#